data_AF-G9XH23-F1
#
_entry.id   AF-G9XH23-F1
#
_cell.length_a   1.000
_cell.length_b   1.000
_cell.length_c   1.000
_cell.angle_alpha   90.00
_cell.angle_beta   90.00
_cell.angle_gamma   90.00
#
_symmetry.space_group_name_H-M   'P 1'
#
loop_
_entity.id
_entity.type
_entity.pdbx_description
1 polymer ?
#
loop_
_entity_poly.entity_id
_entity_poly.type
_entity_poly.pdbx_seq_one_letter_code
_entity_poly.pdbx_strand_id
1 'polypeptide(L)'
;MSVIDEHFAAQIIDSQGQVEIFDDIGCMSIFMRRLEAGAQDSILATYVKDFESMEWIQAQEAFYVQGRIDTPMSFGIVAFAAEETARKFAQEVGGKQLTWEQVLTEPLTIGLDIEFNQEDFNVQDLDTGETREERGN
;
A
#
# COMPACT_ATOMS: atom_id res chain seq x y z
N MET A 1 -2.75 -2.30 15.12
CA MET A 1 -2.30 -1.02 14.55
C MET A 1 -3.29 0.05 14.96
N SER A 2 -2.87 1.30 15.18
CA SER A 2 -3.79 2.42 15.43
C SER A 2 -3.99 3.20 14.15
N VAL A 3 -5.24 3.58 13.84
CA VAL A 3 -5.55 4.50 12.75
C VAL A 3 -5.50 5.93 13.31
N ILE A 4 -4.62 6.77 12.76
CA ILE A 4 -4.42 8.15 13.15
C ILE A 4 -5.43 9.06 12.44
N ASP A 5 -5.71 8.77 11.16
CA ASP A 5 -6.70 9.48 10.36
C ASP A 5 -7.48 8.50 9.47
N GLU A 6 -8.80 8.43 9.69
CA GLU A 6 -9.66 7.49 9.00
C GLU A 6 -9.81 7.78 7.51
N HIS A 7 -9.53 8.99 7.01
CA HIS A 7 -9.65 9.29 5.58
C HIS A 7 -8.71 8.46 4.70
N PHE A 8 -7.61 7.95 5.28
CA PHE A 8 -6.60 7.16 4.59
C PHE A 8 -6.65 5.67 4.96
N ALA A 9 -7.59 5.30 5.83
CA ALA A 9 -7.67 3.96 6.34
C ALA A 9 -8.07 2.97 5.24
N ALA A 10 -7.50 1.77 5.35
CA ALA A 10 -7.85 0.64 4.50
C ALA A 10 -8.04 -0.61 5.35
N GLN A 11 -8.77 -1.59 4.84
CA GLN A 11 -8.93 -2.86 5.54
C GLN A 11 -9.02 -4.04 4.57
N ILE A 12 -8.56 -5.19 5.05
CA ILE A 12 -8.66 -6.49 4.39
C ILE A 12 -9.50 -7.40 5.27
N ILE A 13 -10.41 -8.16 4.66
CA ILE A 13 -11.19 -9.22 5.31
C ILE A 13 -10.77 -10.55 4.69
N ASP A 14 -10.32 -11.48 5.53
CA ASP A 14 -9.91 -12.81 5.08
C ASP A 14 -11.08 -13.83 5.10
N SER A 15 -10.79 -15.03 4.59
CA SER A 15 -11.72 -16.17 4.52
C SER A 15 -12.19 -16.69 5.87
N GLN A 16 -11.49 -16.33 6.95
CA GLN A 16 -11.86 -16.63 8.33
C GLN A 16 -12.67 -15.50 8.98
N GLY A 17 -12.92 -14.40 8.25
CA GLY A 17 -13.60 -13.22 8.74
C GLY A 17 -12.72 -12.33 9.64
N GLN A 18 -11.41 -12.54 9.66
CA GLN A 18 -10.48 -11.65 10.35
C GLN A 18 -10.34 -10.35 9.55
N VAL A 19 -10.30 -9.24 10.27
CA VAL A 19 -10.15 -7.90 9.70
C VAL A 19 -8.79 -7.34 10.07
N GLU A 20 -7.95 -7.09 9.08
CA GLU A 20 -6.70 -6.34 9.24
C GLU A 20 -6.95 -4.91 8.79
N ILE A 21 -6.64 -3.93 9.64
CA ILE A 21 -6.87 -2.50 9.39
C ILE A 21 -5.52 -1.80 9.28
N PHE A 22 -5.39 -0.97 8.24
CA PHE A 22 -4.21 -0.20 7.90
C PHE A 22 -4.49 1.29 8.07
N ASP A 23 -3.48 2.00 8.56
CA ASP A 23 -3.50 3.46 8.74
C ASP A 23 -3.40 4.23 7.42
N ASP A 24 -2.91 3.57 6.37
CA ASP A 24 -2.64 4.17 5.07
C ASP A 24 -2.83 3.12 3.96
N ILE A 25 -3.39 3.54 2.81
CA ILE A 25 -3.57 2.68 1.63
C ILE A 25 -2.23 2.11 1.16
N GLY A 26 -1.14 2.87 1.27
CA GLY A 26 0.21 2.39 0.91
C GLY A 26 0.72 1.28 1.84
N CYS A 27 0.35 1.28 3.13
CA CYS A 27 0.67 0.16 4.01
C CYS A 27 -0.03 -1.13 3.58
N MET A 28 -1.31 -1.03 3.23
CA MET A 28 -2.10 -2.16 2.74
C MET A 28 -1.50 -2.71 1.43
N SER A 29 -1.11 -1.85 0.49
CA SER A 29 -0.54 -2.31 -0.79
C SER A 29 0.79 -3.04 -0.58
N ILE A 30 1.67 -2.54 0.29
CA ILE A 30 2.92 -3.25 0.66
C ILE A 30 2.62 -4.60 1.31
N PHE A 31 1.65 -4.65 2.21
CA PHE A 31 1.23 -5.90 2.84
C PHE A 31 0.79 -6.93 1.79
N MET A 32 -0.11 -6.54 0.88
CA MET A 32 -0.61 -7.43 -0.18
C MET A 32 0.48 -7.91 -1.14
N ARG A 33 1.48 -7.07 -1.44
CA ARG A 33 2.64 -7.41 -2.28
C ARG A 33 3.61 -8.39 -1.62
N ARG A 34 3.60 -8.49 -0.29
CA ARG A 34 4.46 -9.39 0.51
C ARG A 34 3.80 -10.72 0.84
N LEU A 35 2.50 -10.86 0.56
CA LEU A 35 1.82 -12.13 0.74
C LEU A 35 2.46 -13.21 -0.13
N GLU A 36 2.66 -14.39 0.46
CA GLU A 36 3.15 -15.56 -0.25
C GLU A 36 2.19 -15.95 -1.39
N ALA A 37 2.70 -16.63 -2.41
CA ALA A 37 1.89 -17.12 -3.51
C ALA A 37 0.74 -18.01 -2.99
N GLY A 38 -0.50 -17.66 -3.33
CA GLY A 38 -1.72 -18.33 -2.86
C GLY A 38 -2.30 -17.80 -1.54
N ALA A 39 -1.57 -16.97 -0.78
CA ALA A 39 -2.14 -16.32 0.41
C ALA A 39 -3.14 -15.22 0.04
N GLN A 40 -3.00 -14.60 -1.14
CA GLN A 40 -4.00 -13.67 -1.67
C GLN A 40 -5.36 -14.32 -1.91
N ASP A 41 -5.42 -15.64 -2.18
CA ASP A 41 -6.68 -16.37 -2.37
C ASP A 41 -7.51 -16.44 -1.07
N SER A 42 -6.89 -16.18 0.07
CA SER A 42 -7.58 -16.11 1.37
C SER A 42 -8.25 -14.76 1.61
N ILE A 43 -8.00 -13.73 0.79
CA ILE A 43 -8.64 -12.41 0.93
C ILE A 43 -10.02 -12.46 0.29
N LEU A 44 -11.07 -12.22 1.09
CA LEU A 44 -12.45 -12.15 0.60
C LEU A 44 -12.84 -10.76 0.12
N ALA A 45 -12.34 -9.71 0.78
CA ALA A 45 -12.69 -8.35 0.45
C ALA A 45 -11.60 -7.37 0.90
N THR A 46 -11.47 -6.29 0.14
CA THR A 46 -10.57 -5.18 0.45
C THR A 46 -11.38 -3.89 0.35
N TYR A 47 -11.26 -3.03 1.36
CA TYR A 47 -11.95 -1.75 1.40
C TYR A 47 -10.97 -0.63 1.68
N VAL A 48 -11.26 0.54 1.12
CA VAL A 48 -10.58 1.80 1.41
C VAL A 48 -11.61 2.85 1.77
N LYS A 49 -11.20 3.88 2.50
CA LYS A 49 -12.05 5.03 2.80
C LYS A 49 -12.07 5.99 1.62
N ASP A 50 -13.27 6.41 1.24
CA ASP A 50 -13.44 7.53 0.32
C ASP A 50 -13.00 8.83 1.02
N PHE A 51 -12.14 9.59 0.34
CA PHE A 51 -11.47 10.75 0.92
C PHE A 51 -12.41 11.93 1.23
N GLU A 52 -13.58 12.03 0.58
CA GLU A 52 -14.54 13.11 0.83
C GLU A 52 -15.66 12.69 1.80
N SER A 53 -16.28 11.54 1.56
CA SER A 53 -17.47 11.06 2.28
C SER A 53 -17.15 10.21 3.50
N MET A 54 -15.91 9.68 3.59
CA MET A 54 -15.49 8.68 4.59
C MET A 54 -16.31 7.37 4.55
N GLU A 55 -17.02 7.09 3.46
CA GLU A 55 -17.65 5.79 3.26
C GLU A 55 -16.61 4.73 2.88
N TRP A 56 -16.90 3.48 3.22
CA TRP A 56 -16.08 2.35 2.79
C TRP A 56 -16.45 1.97 1.36
N ILE A 57 -15.45 1.95 0.49
CA ILE A 57 -15.58 1.53 -0.91
C ILE A 57 -14.75 0.28 -1.15
N GLN A 58 -15.25 -0.62 -2.01
CA GLN A 58 -14.44 -1.76 -2.45
C GLN A 58 -13.22 -1.22 -3.19
N ALA A 59 -12.03 -1.71 -2.83
CA ALA A 59 -10.78 -1.19 -3.37
C ALA A 59 -10.72 -1.29 -4.91
N GLN A 60 -11.31 -2.35 -5.48
CA GLN A 60 -11.38 -2.59 -6.92
C GLN A 60 -12.31 -1.60 -7.65
N GLU A 61 -13.26 -0.98 -6.93
CA GLU A 61 -14.23 -0.03 -7.50
C GLU A 61 -13.81 1.44 -7.30
N ALA A 62 -12.73 1.66 -6.54
CA ALA A 62 -12.25 2.99 -6.20
C ALA A 62 -11.34 3.58 -7.29
N PHE A 63 -11.26 4.90 -7.31
CA PHE A 63 -10.34 5.68 -8.13
C PHE A 63 -9.28 6.32 -7.24
N TYR A 64 -8.01 6.12 -7.57
CA TYR A 64 -6.92 6.54 -6.69
C TYR A 64 -6.18 7.74 -7.26
N VAL A 65 -5.64 8.57 -6.38
CA VAL A 65 -4.70 9.64 -6.73
C VAL A 65 -3.46 9.50 -5.86
N GLN A 66 -2.29 9.45 -6.51
CA GLN A 66 -1.01 9.55 -5.85
C GLN A 66 -0.38 10.91 -6.15
N GLY A 67 0.08 11.62 -5.12
CA GLY A 67 0.70 12.93 -5.28
C GLY A 67 1.38 13.43 -4.01
N ARG A 68 1.64 14.73 -3.97
CA ARG A 68 2.16 15.40 -2.76
C ARG A 68 1.03 15.61 -1.75
N ILE A 69 0.62 14.53 -1.09
CA ILE A 69 -0.51 14.53 -0.16
C ILE A 69 0.00 14.06 1.21
N ASP A 70 -0.27 14.86 2.24
CA ASP A 70 0.08 14.51 3.61
C ASP A 70 -0.84 13.37 4.06
N THR A 71 -0.25 12.20 4.21
CA THR A 71 -0.89 10.95 4.62
C THR A 71 -0.14 10.40 5.84
N PRO A 72 -0.78 9.64 6.74
CA PRO A 72 -0.16 9.20 8.00
C PRO A 72 1.20 8.51 7.80
N MET A 73 1.35 7.76 6.70
CA MET A 73 2.57 7.03 6.38
C MET A 73 3.31 7.58 5.15
N SER A 74 2.94 8.80 4.73
CA SER A 74 3.62 9.59 3.67
C SER A 74 3.67 8.93 2.29
N PHE A 75 2.77 7.97 1.99
CA PHE A 75 2.64 7.35 0.66
C PHE A 75 1.93 8.26 -0.35
N GLY A 76 1.17 9.23 0.15
CA GLY A 76 0.50 10.23 -0.68
C GLY A 76 -0.58 9.64 -1.56
N ILE A 77 -1.26 8.58 -1.12
CA ILE A 77 -2.34 7.91 -1.85
C ILE A 77 -3.67 8.20 -1.16
N VAL A 78 -4.65 8.64 -1.94
CA VAL A 78 -6.05 8.79 -1.52
C VAL A 78 -6.98 8.06 -2.49
N ALA A 79 -8.17 7.68 -2.02
CA ALA A 79 -9.18 6.98 -2.80
C ALA A 79 -10.46 7.80 -2.90
N PHE A 80 -11.15 7.66 -4.04
CA PHE A 80 -12.42 8.32 -4.31
C PHE A 80 -13.41 7.31 -4.90
N ALA A 81 -14.69 7.44 -4.54
CA ALA A 81 -15.79 6.66 -5.08
C ALA A 81 -16.14 7.04 -6.53
N ALA A 82 -15.79 8.26 -6.95
CA ALA A 82 -16.13 8.81 -8.26
C ALA A 82 -14.88 9.23 -9.05
N GLU A 83 -14.78 8.76 -10.29
CA GLU A 83 -13.67 9.07 -11.20
C GLU A 83 -13.52 10.57 -11.45
N GLU A 84 -14.64 11.29 -11.60
CA GLU A 84 -14.60 12.73 -11.86
C GLU A 84 -13.97 13.49 -10.68
N THR A 85 -14.29 13.08 -9.45
CA THR A 85 -13.71 13.66 -8.23
C THR A 85 -12.21 13.37 -8.15
N ALA A 86 -11.80 12.11 -8.35
CA ALA A 86 -10.39 11.74 -8.40
C ALA A 86 -9.63 12.54 -9.47
N ARG A 87 -10.23 12.72 -10.65
CA ARG A 87 -9.61 13.48 -11.74
C ARG A 87 -9.44 14.95 -11.41
N LYS A 88 -10.45 15.59 -10.80
CA LYS A 88 -10.34 16.99 -10.36
C LYS A 88 -9.26 17.14 -9.30
N PHE A 89 -9.29 16.28 -8.29
CA PHE A 89 -8.31 16.30 -7.21
C PHE A 89 -6.89 16.09 -7.73
N ALA A 90 -6.67 15.14 -8.64
CA ALA A 90 -5.38 14.91 -9.29
C ALA A 90 -4.86 16.16 -10.02
N GLN A 91 -5.73 16.93 -10.67
CA GLN A 91 -5.35 18.19 -11.31
C GLN A 91 -4.98 19.27 -10.29
N GLU A 92 -5.72 19.35 -9.18
CA GLU A 92 -5.48 20.33 -8.12
C GLU A 92 -4.14 20.11 -7.40
N VAL A 93 -3.81 18.85 -7.10
CA VAL A 93 -2.57 18.49 -6.40
C VAL A 93 -1.39 18.19 -7.33
N GLY A 94 -1.61 18.23 -8.65
CA GLY A 94 -0.62 17.81 -9.65
C GLY A 94 -0.23 16.33 -9.53
N GLY A 95 -1.16 15.48 -9.10
CA GLY A 95 -0.97 14.05 -8.86
C GLY A 95 -1.27 13.17 -10.09
N LYS A 96 -0.93 11.88 -9.96
CA LYS A 96 -1.21 10.83 -10.94
C LYS A 96 -2.44 10.04 -10.49
N GLN A 97 -3.39 9.83 -11.39
CA GLN A 97 -4.49 8.87 -11.15
C GLN A 97 -3.97 7.44 -11.31
N LEU A 98 -4.43 6.55 -10.44
CA LEU A 98 -4.08 5.14 -10.43
C LEU A 98 -5.34 4.27 -10.41
N THR A 99 -5.28 3.11 -11.05
CA THR A 99 -6.21 2.00 -10.82
C THR A 99 -5.79 1.19 -9.59
N TRP A 100 -6.65 0.30 -9.12
CA TRP A 100 -6.31 -0.63 -8.05
C TRP A 100 -5.09 -1.50 -8.38
N GLU A 101 -5.00 -2.01 -9.61
CA GLU A 101 -3.84 -2.80 -10.06
C GLU A 101 -2.55 -1.98 -10.02
N GLN A 102 -2.63 -0.70 -10.35
CA GLN A 102 -1.49 0.21 -10.30
C GLN A 102 -1.07 0.50 -8.85
N VAL A 103 -2.00 0.64 -7.91
CA VAL A 103 -1.67 0.76 -6.47
C VAL A 103 -0.86 -0.44 -5.96
N LEU A 104 -1.10 -1.63 -6.52
CA LEU A 104 -0.41 -2.86 -6.12
C LEU A 104 0.91 -3.12 -6.86
N THR A 105 1.12 -2.52 -8.04
CA THR A 105 2.26 -2.85 -8.91
C THR A 105 3.25 -1.71 -9.11
N GLU A 106 2.80 -0.46 -9.09
CA GLU A 106 3.65 0.70 -9.30
C GLU A 106 4.56 0.95 -8.09
N PRO A 107 5.75 1.55 -8.31
CA PRO A 107 6.60 2.02 -7.22
C PRO A 107 5.84 3.04 -6.35
N LEU A 108 5.86 2.84 -5.04
CA LEU A 108 5.28 3.80 -4.11
C LEU A 108 6.30 4.92 -3.87
N THR A 109 5.85 6.16 -3.82
CA THR A 109 6.72 7.28 -3.45
C THR A 109 6.51 7.57 -1.96
N ILE A 110 7.59 7.55 -1.17
CA ILE A 110 7.55 7.97 0.24
C ILE A 110 8.27 9.31 0.34
N GLY A 111 7.59 10.36 0.80
CA GLY A 111 8.25 11.63 1.12
C GLY A 111 8.95 12.32 -0.07
N LEU A 112 8.56 12.01 -1.30
CA LEU A 112 8.97 12.63 -2.57
C LEU A 112 10.38 12.46 -3.12
N ASP A 113 11.31 11.83 -2.42
CA ASP A 113 12.69 11.66 -2.93
C ASP A 113 13.19 10.20 -2.90
N ILE A 114 12.36 9.25 -2.47
CA ILE A 114 12.70 7.83 -2.38
C ILE A 114 11.63 7.01 -3.10
N GLU A 115 12.02 6.42 -4.22
CA GLU A 115 11.25 5.36 -4.85
C GLU A 115 11.31 4.13 -3.95
N PHE A 116 10.17 3.68 -3.44
CA PHE A 116 10.09 2.39 -2.78
C PHE A 116 10.16 1.30 -3.85
N ASN A 117 11.36 0.77 -4.09
CA ASN A 117 11.55 -0.42 -4.91
C ASN A 117 11.52 -1.66 -4.02
N GLN A 118 10.70 -2.65 -4.38
CA GLN A 118 10.54 -3.88 -3.61
C GLN A 118 11.82 -4.73 -3.60
N GLU A 119 12.70 -4.57 -4.60
CA GLU A 119 13.97 -5.29 -4.67
C GLU A 119 14.96 -4.86 -3.57
N ASP A 120 14.89 -3.61 -3.11
CA ASP A 120 15.81 -3.07 -2.09
C ASP A 120 15.56 -3.65 -0.69
N PHE A 121 14.38 -4.23 -0.45
CA PHE A 121 14.01 -4.84 0.84
C PHE A 121 14.21 -6.35 0.88
N ASN A 122 14.50 -7.01 -0.25
CA ASN A 122 14.71 -8.45 -0.30
C ASN A 122 16.15 -8.87 0.05
N VAL A 123 16.98 -7.93 0.52
CA VAL A 123 18.34 -8.19 1.02
C VAL A 123 18.31 -8.42 2.54
N GLN A 124 17.58 -9.44 2.97
CA GLN A 124 17.80 -10.09 4.26
C GLN A 124 17.83 -11.58 3.98
N ASP A 125 19.05 -12.11 3.78
CA ASP A 125 19.49 -13.50 4.04
C ASP A 125 20.67 -13.93 3.16
N LEU A 126 21.73 -13.11 3.09
CA LEU A 126 23.06 -13.58 2.68
C LEU A 126 24.15 -12.91 3.52
N ASP A 127 24.12 -13.15 4.84
CA ASP A 127 25.34 -13.14 5.65
C ASP A 127 25.39 -14.37 6.55
N THR A 128 25.90 -15.46 5.99
CA THR A 128 26.65 -16.46 6.76
C THR A 128 27.75 -17.01 5.86
N GLY A 129 28.83 -16.24 5.78
CA GLY A 129 30.09 -16.65 5.17
C GLY A 129 31.27 -16.38 6.09
N GLU A 130 31.14 -16.66 7.40
CA GLU A 130 32.31 -16.73 8.29
C GLU A 130 33.22 -17.88 7.81
N THR A 131 34.24 -17.55 7.02
CA THR A 131 35.38 -18.43 6.77
C THR A 131 36.11 -18.68 8.10
N ARG A 132 35.74 -19.77 8.77
CA ARG A 132 36.52 -20.37 9.84
C ARG A 132 37.71 -21.08 9.19
N GLU A 133 38.89 -20.48 9.26
CA GLU A 133 40.16 -21.16 8.98
C GLU A 133 40.30 -22.36 9.93
N GLU A 134 40.21 -23.57 9.37
CA GLU A 134 40.59 -24.80 10.06
C GLU A 134 42.11 -24.95 10.10
N ARG A 135 42.62 -25.36 11.26
CA ARG A 135 44.03 -25.60 11.55
C ARG A 135 44.56 -26.79 10.74
N GLY A 136 45.86 -26.75 10.40
CA GLY A 136 46.67 -27.97 10.29
C GLY A 136 47.96 -27.83 9.49
N ASN A 137 49.07 -27.45 10.14
CA ASN A 137 50.15 -28.36 10.58
C ASN A 137 51.40 -27.55 10.95
#